data_AF-A0A935NW39-F1
#
_entry.id   AF-A0A935NW39-F1
#
_cell.length_a   1.000
_cell.length_b   1.000
_cell.length_c   1.000
_cell.angle_alpha   90.00
_cell.angle_beta   90.00
_cell.angle_gamma   90.00
#
_symmetry.space_group_name_H-M   'P 1'
#
loop_
_entity.id
_entity.type
_entity.pdbx_description
1 polymer ?
#
loop_
_entity_poly.entity_id
_entity_poly.type
_entity_poly.pdbx_seq_one_letter_code
_entity_poly.pdbx_strand_id
1 'polypeptide(L)'
;MTRQPLFDGEPVAELRGLSSLTDPDEVGGVIDVAVFGARGDGKTQFIVHAIRTLRAHAPQLGQVERGLNREVLRVVLDPRAPRPDATPPGFVPHYTFRVRPGQVMSRLRWLAALRVLGRAAPVKLALAMLTFVAGIAAVGALGQAPSGAAAGLCLALAGVTALLSRAAVRSLRHAEELEVTFWDIAGEHVYSAGAADYYSLLSELIAARKRRATELGRRYAFAPVLLCNPIALGTKEASSPFERLRQLLPLFAAIDDQGGRALIAINRWSVVDPICARGALRDEVVDVTALALGEDGAAPRQVARDVVRKHCLDTEDGRDGDVVISVLRYDTAIRCTVTADDPAVLQARPAGPQARRDGSAEGPADGSADGSADGSADGPAEASDAARREHARQHERGDDERASGDDERDAADDELASATALTYRYDEGPGAFTGDAASRFLDWLLRGLRHPEPAPAHARRARRARHAAHEEASDDNVRERAGVLAQESSRSFAAKGVPGGGPSQASPASLASPASRPASADPAPAAFARPRQGSAATMQFPAVAAAAPPTAELRAAEARPSRATAAEPVPPEMWARPVEPGTLPGGLAGAGGSSGVLR
;
A
#
# COMPACT_ATOMS: atom_id res chain seq x y z
N MET A 1 -1.28 21.78 17.01
CA MET A 1 0.05 22.32 16.60
C MET A 1 0.08 22.42 15.10
N THR A 2 0.68 23.46 14.52
CA THR A 2 0.80 23.59 13.06
C THR A 2 1.90 22.65 12.57
N ARG A 3 1.60 21.80 11.58
CA ARG A 3 2.63 20.97 10.95
C ARG A 3 3.68 21.84 10.29
N GLN A 4 4.95 21.44 10.43
CA GLN A 4 6.06 22.14 9.81
C GLN A 4 6.32 21.55 8.42
N PRO A 5 6.63 22.37 7.40
CA PRO A 5 7.16 21.86 6.13
C PRO A 5 8.38 20.99 6.40
N LEU A 6 8.49 19.85 5.70
CA LEU A 6 9.68 19.01 5.81
C LEU A 6 10.86 19.60 5.03
N PHE A 7 10.55 20.37 3.98
CA PHE A 7 11.53 21.03 3.11
C PHE A 7 11.17 22.51 2.94
N ASP A 8 12.20 23.36 2.86
CA ASP A 8 12.03 24.79 2.59
C ASP A 8 11.75 25.09 1.10
N GLY A 9 11.99 24.10 0.22
CA GLY A 9 11.78 24.16 -1.22
C GLY A 9 11.85 22.78 -1.86
N GLU A 10 11.78 22.69 -3.19
CA GLU A 10 11.99 21.40 -3.87
C GLU A 10 13.48 21.06 -3.89
N PRO A 11 13.90 19.89 -3.35
CA PRO A 11 15.31 19.52 -3.32
C PRO A 11 15.84 19.11 -4.70
N VAL A 12 14.95 18.81 -5.64
CA VAL A 12 15.26 18.46 -7.03
C VAL A 12 14.47 19.41 -7.92
N ALA A 13 15.13 20.22 -8.74
CA ALA A 13 14.50 21.36 -9.42
C ALA A 13 13.44 20.94 -10.45
N GLU A 14 13.63 19.77 -11.04
CA GLU A 14 12.84 19.17 -12.11
C GLU A 14 11.56 18.50 -11.58
N LEU A 15 11.53 18.20 -10.27
CA LEU A 15 10.45 17.48 -9.62
C LEU A 15 9.77 18.34 -8.55
N ARG A 16 8.45 18.17 -8.43
CA ARG A 16 7.61 18.93 -7.50
C ARG A 16 6.79 18.00 -6.62
N GLY A 17 6.49 18.46 -5.42
CA GLY A 17 5.61 17.78 -4.47
C GLY A 17 6.22 17.62 -3.08
N LEU A 18 7.55 17.58 -2.95
CA LEU A 18 8.20 17.42 -1.65
C LEU A 18 8.05 18.67 -0.78
N SER A 19 8.10 19.85 -1.38
CA SER A 19 7.90 21.12 -0.65
C SER A 19 6.53 21.22 0.03
N SER A 20 5.53 20.50 -0.49
CA SER A 20 4.19 20.47 0.12
C SER A 20 4.06 19.46 1.26
N LEU A 21 5.02 18.54 1.39
CA LEU A 21 5.00 17.51 2.43
C LEU A 21 5.31 18.13 3.80
N THR A 22 4.46 17.82 4.77
CA THR A 22 4.65 18.29 6.14
C THR A 22 5.14 17.18 7.07
N ASP A 23 5.91 17.54 8.09
CA ASP A 23 6.31 16.65 9.17
C ASP A 23 5.11 16.35 10.07
N PRO A 24 4.79 15.07 10.35
CA PRO A 24 3.69 14.74 11.21
C PRO A 24 3.86 15.26 12.64
N ASP A 25 2.76 15.71 13.22
CA ASP A 25 2.56 15.98 14.63
C ASP A 25 2.13 14.70 15.38
N GLU A 26 2.67 14.47 16.59
CA GLU A 26 2.17 13.44 17.54
C GLU A 26 1.93 12.02 16.99
N VAL A 27 2.88 11.48 16.21
CA VAL A 27 2.84 10.10 15.70
C VAL A 27 3.97 9.23 16.24
N GLY A 28 3.67 7.94 16.44
CA GLY A 28 4.62 6.94 16.93
C GLY A 28 5.51 6.36 15.83
N GLY A 29 5.15 6.59 14.57
CA GLY A 29 5.95 6.20 13.42
C GLY A 29 5.42 6.76 12.11
N VAL A 30 6.30 6.75 11.11
CA VAL A 30 6.04 7.23 9.75
C VAL A 30 6.42 6.13 8.76
N ILE A 31 5.57 5.89 7.77
CA ILE A 31 5.82 4.94 6.68
C ILE A 31 5.64 5.65 5.34
N ASP A 32 6.66 5.63 4.50
CA ASP A 32 6.56 6.06 3.11
C ASP A 32 6.39 4.85 2.20
N VAL A 33 5.24 4.74 1.55
CA VAL A 33 4.90 3.66 0.62
C VAL A 33 5.05 4.17 -0.80
N ALA A 34 6.16 3.82 -1.45
CA ALA A 34 6.43 4.20 -2.83
C ALA A 34 5.80 3.20 -3.80
N VAL A 35 4.73 3.58 -4.50
CA VAL A 35 3.97 2.70 -5.39
C VAL A 35 4.41 2.93 -6.84
N PHE A 36 5.09 1.94 -7.41
CA PHE A 36 5.57 1.91 -8.78
C PHE A 36 4.66 1.06 -9.66
N GLY A 37 4.58 1.41 -10.94
CA GLY A 37 3.83 0.66 -11.95
C GLY A 37 3.67 1.46 -13.24
N ALA A 38 3.43 0.77 -14.34
CA ALA A 38 3.12 1.38 -15.60
C ALA A 38 1.76 2.10 -15.57
N ARG A 39 1.48 2.84 -16.64
CA ARG A 39 0.18 3.48 -16.83
C ARG A 39 -0.90 2.40 -17.01
N GLY A 40 -1.94 2.45 -16.18
CA GLY A 40 -3.04 1.47 -16.22
C GLY A 40 -2.80 0.20 -15.40
N ASP A 41 -1.68 0.08 -14.69
CA ASP A 41 -1.41 -1.07 -13.81
C ASP A 41 -2.21 -1.05 -12.50
N GLY A 42 -3.03 -0.03 -12.27
CA GLY A 42 -3.93 0.00 -11.12
C GLY A 42 -3.35 0.60 -9.84
N LYS A 43 -2.38 1.53 -9.94
CA LYS A 43 -1.71 2.18 -8.79
C LYS A 43 -2.70 2.85 -7.84
N THR A 44 -3.59 3.67 -8.38
CA THR A 44 -4.64 4.35 -7.61
C THR A 44 -5.55 3.33 -6.92
N GLN A 45 -5.93 2.24 -7.59
CA GLN A 45 -6.73 1.16 -6.99
C GLN A 45 -5.98 0.49 -5.83
N PHE A 46 -4.70 0.18 -5.98
CA PHE A 46 -3.88 -0.34 -4.87
C PHE A 46 -3.88 0.60 -3.67
N ILE A 47 -3.65 1.90 -3.89
CA ILE A 47 -3.64 2.92 -2.84
C ILE A 47 -5.01 2.98 -2.13
N VAL A 48 -6.11 2.98 -2.88
CA VAL A 48 -7.48 2.96 -2.34
C VAL A 48 -7.72 1.72 -1.48
N HIS A 49 -7.34 0.53 -1.97
CA HIS A 49 -7.48 -0.71 -1.20
C HIS A 49 -6.64 -0.68 0.07
N ALA A 50 -5.39 -0.20 -0.02
CA ALA A 50 -4.50 -0.07 1.14
C ALA A 50 -5.08 0.86 2.20
N ILE A 51 -5.55 2.06 1.83
CA ILE A 51 -6.21 3.03 2.73
C ILE A 51 -7.38 2.38 3.46
N ARG A 52 -8.25 1.65 2.75
CA ARG A 52 -9.41 0.96 3.33
C ARG A 52 -9.04 -0.20 4.23
N THR A 53 -8.06 -1.01 3.82
CA THR A 53 -7.56 -2.12 4.63
C THR A 53 -6.98 -1.61 5.94
N LEU A 54 -6.29 -0.46 5.91
CA LEU A 54 -5.73 0.20 7.09
C LEU A 54 -6.77 0.93 7.95
N ARG A 55 -8.00 1.17 7.45
CA ARG A 55 -8.95 2.14 8.03
C ARG A 55 -8.29 3.50 8.25
N ALA A 56 -7.52 3.91 7.26
CA ALA A 56 -6.78 5.15 7.36
C ALA A 56 -7.74 6.34 7.33
N HIS A 57 -7.43 7.38 8.08
CA HIS A 57 -8.19 8.63 8.10
C HIS A 57 -7.25 9.80 7.78
N ALA A 58 -7.79 10.86 7.19
CA ALA A 58 -6.97 12.03 6.85
C ALA A 58 -6.58 12.78 8.14
N PRO A 59 -5.29 13.09 8.37
CA PRO A 59 -4.89 13.99 9.43
C PRO A 59 -5.20 15.46 9.09
N GLN A 60 -4.91 16.36 10.03
CA GLN A 60 -4.92 17.79 9.77
C GLN A 60 -3.73 18.14 8.86
N LEU A 61 -4.02 18.37 7.59
CA LEU A 61 -3.03 18.58 6.53
C LEU A 61 -2.95 20.04 6.08
N GLY A 62 -1.83 20.42 5.47
CA GLY A 62 -1.69 21.71 4.77
C GLY A 62 -2.71 21.86 3.63
N GLN A 63 -2.91 23.07 3.12
CA GLN A 63 -3.92 23.30 2.06
C GLN A 63 -3.66 22.45 0.80
N VAL A 64 -2.39 22.32 0.39
CA VAL A 64 -1.99 21.55 -0.80
C VAL A 64 -2.23 20.05 -0.58
N GLU A 65 -1.69 19.49 0.50
CA GLU A 65 -1.89 18.07 0.85
C GLU A 65 -3.38 17.72 1.04
N ARG A 66 -4.18 18.61 1.63
CA ARG A 66 -5.64 18.42 1.74
C ARG A 66 -6.32 18.32 0.38
N GLY A 67 -5.86 19.07 -0.61
CA GLY A 67 -6.37 18.98 -1.99
C GLY A 67 -6.15 17.60 -2.57
N LEU A 68 -4.89 17.14 -2.58
CA LEU A 68 -4.50 15.81 -3.07
C LEU A 68 -5.25 14.68 -2.36
N ASN A 69 -5.31 14.74 -1.02
CA ASN A 69 -6.03 13.76 -0.22
C ASN A 69 -7.53 13.74 -0.53
N ARG A 70 -8.15 14.90 -0.75
CA ARG A 70 -9.58 15.00 -1.06
C ARG A 70 -9.90 14.33 -2.39
N GLU A 71 -9.05 14.50 -3.40
CA GLU A 71 -9.20 13.87 -4.70
C GLU A 71 -9.14 12.35 -4.60
N VAL A 72 -8.12 11.80 -3.93
CA VAL A 72 -8.05 10.35 -3.71
C VAL A 72 -9.18 9.86 -2.81
N LEU A 73 -9.54 10.58 -1.75
CA LEU A 73 -10.66 10.19 -0.89
C LEU A 73 -12.00 10.19 -1.63
N ARG A 74 -12.18 11.05 -2.64
CA ARG A 74 -13.38 11.01 -3.48
C ARG A 74 -13.49 9.69 -4.22
N VAL A 75 -12.39 9.21 -4.82
CA VAL A 75 -12.33 7.89 -5.47
C VAL A 75 -12.42 6.75 -4.49
N VAL A 76 -11.83 6.90 -3.30
CA VAL A 76 -12.03 5.94 -2.22
C VAL A 76 -13.54 5.85 -1.97
N LEU A 77 -14.20 6.92 -1.56
CA LEU A 77 -15.60 6.89 -1.13
C LEU A 77 -16.59 6.52 -2.24
N ASP A 78 -16.34 6.95 -3.48
CA ASP A 78 -17.16 6.68 -4.65
C ASP A 78 -16.30 6.18 -5.82
N PRO A 79 -16.34 4.87 -6.15
CA PRO A 79 -15.58 4.29 -7.27
C PRO A 79 -16.02 4.82 -8.63
N ARG A 80 -17.26 5.35 -8.73
CA ARG A 80 -17.78 5.96 -9.94
C ARG A 80 -17.35 7.42 -10.07
N ALA A 81 -16.69 7.97 -9.05
CA ALA A 81 -16.09 9.28 -9.18
C ALA A 81 -15.08 9.26 -10.33
N PRO A 82 -15.02 10.34 -11.13
CA PRO A 82 -14.00 10.45 -12.15
C PRO A 82 -12.63 10.24 -11.50
N ARG A 83 -11.80 9.43 -12.15
CA ARG A 83 -10.43 9.22 -11.72
C ARG A 83 -9.73 10.59 -11.67
N PRO A 84 -8.87 10.86 -10.67
CA PRO A 84 -8.09 12.08 -10.64
C PRO A 84 -7.37 12.26 -11.97
N ASP A 85 -7.31 13.51 -12.40
CA ASP A 85 -6.65 13.87 -13.65
C ASP A 85 -5.22 13.33 -13.67
N ALA A 86 -4.74 13.02 -14.87
CA ALA A 86 -3.37 12.59 -15.04
C ALA A 86 -2.45 13.63 -14.41
N THR A 87 -1.57 13.15 -13.53
CA THR A 87 -0.66 14.01 -12.81
C THR A 87 0.18 14.84 -13.78
N PRO A 88 0.34 16.16 -13.57
CA PRO A 88 1.21 16.97 -14.40
C PRO A 88 2.63 16.38 -14.46
N PRO A 89 3.32 16.45 -15.62
CA PRO A 89 4.70 16.00 -15.72
C PRO A 89 5.58 16.66 -14.66
N GLY A 90 6.42 15.87 -13.98
CA GLY A 90 7.33 16.34 -12.94
C GLY A 90 6.68 16.55 -11.57
N PHE A 91 5.38 16.32 -11.39
CA PHE A 91 4.76 16.31 -10.07
C PHE A 91 4.63 14.88 -9.54
N VAL A 92 5.02 14.65 -8.28
CA VAL A 92 4.88 13.36 -7.61
C VAL A 92 3.71 13.44 -6.62
N PRO A 93 2.53 12.87 -6.93
CA PRO A 93 1.41 12.86 -6.00
C PRO A 93 1.77 12.06 -4.77
N HIS A 94 1.36 12.57 -3.62
CA HIS A 94 1.39 11.82 -2.39
C HIS A 94 0.10 12.01 -1.59
N TYR A 95 -0.23 10.98 -0.82
CA TYR A 95 -1.45 10.93 -0.03
C TYR A 95 -1.13 10.50 1.39
N THR A 96 -1.38 11.38 2.36
CA THR A 96 -0.96 11.20 3.75
C THR A 96 -2.13 10.82 4.62
N PHE A 97 -2.05 9.67 5.30
CA PHE A 97 -3.11 9.19 6.18
C PHE A 97 -2.59 8.76 7.53
N ARG A 98 -3.46 8.79 8.54
CA ARG A 98 -3.20 8.24 9.86
C ARG A 98 -3.90 6.91 10.07
N VAL A 99 -3.20 6.04 10.79
CA VAL A 99 -3.62 4.67 11.06
C VAL A 99 -3.44 4.40 12.54
N ARG A 100 -4.47 3.81 13.16
CA ARG A 100 -4.39 3.34 14.55
C ARG A 100 -3.94 1.87 14.55
N PRO A 101 -2.73 1.54 15.02
CA PRO A 101 -2.24 0.16 14.99
C PRO A 101 -3.21 -0.81 15.69
N GLY A 102 -3.84 -0.38 16.79
CA GLY A 102 -4.83 -1.18 17.50
C GLY A 102 -6.02 -1.60 16.65
N GLN A 103 -6.49 -0.74 15.74
CA GLN A 103 -7.59 -1.06 14.82
C GLN A 103 -7.12 -2.01 13.72
N VAL A 104 -5.91 -1.82 13.20
CA VAL A 104 -5.29 -2.71 12.21
C VAL A 104 -5.11 -4.13 12.78
N MET A 105 -4.57 -4.24 14.00
CA MET A 105 -4.36 -5.51 14.69
C MET A 105 -5.65 -6.27 14.95
N SER A 106 -6.76 -5.57 15.20
CA SER A 106 -8.07 -6.21 15.42
C SER A 106 -8.60 -6.97 14.20
N ARG A 107 -8.05 -6.70 13.01
CA ARG A 107 -8.42 -7.36 11.74
C ARG A 107 -7.54 -8.56 11.40
N LEU A 108 -6.35 -8.64 11.97
CA LEU A 108 -5.50 -9.80 11.76
C LEU A 108 -6.12 -11.00 12.47
N ARG A 109 -6.19 -12.15 11.76
CA ARG A 109 -6.49 -13.43 12.41
C ARG A 109 -5.50 -13.60 13.57
N TRP A 110 -5.94 -14.19 14.68
CA TRP A 110 -5.10 -14.33 15.88
C TRP A 110 -3.73 -14.96 15.57
N LEU A 111 -3.65 -15.94 14.67
CA LEU A 111 -2.40 -16.52 14.18
C LEU A 111 -1.51 -15.52 13.43
N ALA A 112 -2.09 -14.70 12.56
CA ALA A 112 -1.35 -13.66 11.84
C ALA A 112 -0.84 -12.58 12.82
N ALA A 113 -1.67 -12.18 13.80
CA ALA A 113 -1.24 -11.31 14.87
C ALA A 113 -0.08 -11.92 15.66
N LEU A 114 -0.15 -13.20 16.05
CA LEU A 114 0.94 -13.91 16.72
C LEU A 114 2.23 -13.95 15.88
N ARG A 115 2.13 -14.14 14.55
CA ARG A 115 3.31 -14.11 13.66
C ARG A 115 3.96 -12.73 13.60
N VAL A 116 3.15 -11.66 13.54
CA VAL A 116 3.64 -10.27 13.60
C VAL A 116 4.35 -10.02 14.93
N LEU A 117 3.75 -10.48 16.03
CA LEU A 117 4.26 -10.25 17.39
C LEU A 117 5.51 -11.08 17.71
N GLY A 118 5.55 -12.33 17.26
CA GLY A 118 6.67 -13.25 17.48
C GLY A 118 7.98 -12.76 16.85
N ARG A 119 7.90 -12.02 15.75
CA ARG A 119 9.07 -11.44 15.08
C ARG A 119 9.55 -10.12 15.66
N ALA A 120 8.70 -9.40 16.39
CA ALA A 120 9.10 -8.16 17.08
C ALA A 120 9.89 -8.41 18.37
N ALA A 121 9.98 -9.67 18.82
CA ALA A 121 10.55 -10.02 20.10
C ALA A 121 11.46 -11.28 20.06
N PRO A 122 12.35 -11.47 19.06
CA PRO A 122 13.14 -12.69 18.94
C PRO A 122 13.99 -12.93 20.19
N VAL A 123 14.51 -11.86 20.80
CA VAL A 123 15.30 -11.95 22.05
C VAL A 123 14.43 -12.35 23.23
N LYS A 124 13.19 -11.86 23.34
CA LYS A 124 12.30 -12.21 24.46
C LYS A 124 11.71 -13.62 24.29
N LEU A 125 11.48 -14.05 23.04
CA LEU A 125 11.06 -15.40 22.71
C LEU A 125 12.20 -16.39 22.94
N ALA A 126 13.44 -16.06 22.56
CA ALA A 126 14.62 -16.85 22.86
C ALA A 126 14.82 -16.96 24.38
N LEU A 127 14.68 -15.86 25.13
CA LEU A 127 14.74 -15.88 26.59
C LEU A 127 13.64 -16.75 27.19
N ALA A 128 12.40 -16.64 26.67
CA ALA A 128 11.27 -17.48 27.08
C ALA A 128 11.52 -18.97 26.80
N MET A 129 12.01 -19.31 25.60
CA MET A 129 12.40 -20.67 25.22
C MET A 129 13.54 -21.19 26.10
N LEU A 130 14.50 -20.35 26.45
CA LEU A 130 15.62 -20.73 27.31
C LEU A 130 15.16 -20.97 28.75
N THR A 131 14.28 -20.12 29.29
CA THR A 131 13.62 -20.38 30.59
C THR A 131 12.74 -21.63 30.55
N PHE A 132 12.12 -21.91 29.40
CA PHE A 132 11.30 -23.09 29.20
C PHE A 132 12.13 -24.38 29.19
N VAL A 133 13.22 -24.42 28.42
CA VAL A 133 14.16 -25.56 28.38
C VAL A 133 14.78 -25.78 29.77
N ALA A 134 15.16 -24.71 30.46
CA ALA A 134 15.64 -24.80 31.85
C ALA A 134 14.58 -25.38 32.78
N GLY A 135 13.30 -25.02 32.58
CA GLY A 135 12.16 -25.60 33.32
C GLY A 135 11.98 -27.10 33.07
N ILE A 136 12.07 -27.55 31.80
CA ILE A 136 12.01 -28.99 31.47
C ILE A 136 13.16 -29.74 32.14
N ALA A 137 14.38 -29.22 32.04
CA ALA A 137 15.55 -29.86 32.63
C ALA A 137 15.39 -30.01 34.16
N ALA A 138 14.86 -28.98 34.82
CA ALA A 138 14.58 -29.03 36.26
C ALA A 138 13.50 -30.06 36.64
N VAL A 139 12.42 -30.17 35.84
CA VAL A 139 11.36 -31.17 36.08
C VAL A 139 11.84 -32.60 35.79
N GLY A 140 12.64 -32.79 34.73
CA GLY A 140 13.26 -34.06 34.41
C GLY A 140 14.22 -34.54 35.50
N ALA A 141 14.97 -33.63 36.12
CA ALA A 141 15.83 -33.94 37.25
C ALA A 141 15.07 -34.41 38.51
N LEU A 142 13.77 -34.11 38.62
CA LEU A 142 12.92 -34.46 39.77
C LEU A 142 12.20 -35.82 39.63
N GLY A 143 12.35 -36.52 38.50
CA GLY A 143 11.98 -37.94 38.37
C GLY A 143 10.49 -38.29 38.47
N GLN A 144 9.57 -37.32 38.34
CA GLN A 144 8.11 -37.58 38.40
C GLN A 144 7.47 -37.75 37.01
N ALA A 145 6.44 -38.59 36.96
CA ALA A 145 5.89 -39.23 35.75
C ALA A 145 5.58 -38.30 34.55
N PRO A 146 5.79 -38.77 33.30
CA PRO A 146 5.94 -37.91 32.11
C PRO A 146 4.65 -37.28 31.56
N SER A 147 3.45 -37.79 31.90
CA SER A 147 2.20 -37.33 31.28
C SER A 147 1.68 -35.99 31.83
N GLY A 148 1.80 -35.75 33.13
CA GLY A 148 1.39 -34.47 33.74
C GLY A 148 2.34 -33.32 33.42
N ALA A 149 3.64 -33.62 33.31
CA ALA A 149 4.68 -32.64 33.01
C ALA A 149 4.51 -32.05 31.59
N ALA A 150 4.20 -32.88 30.60
CA ALA A 150 3.99 -32.42 29.22
C ALA A 150 2.78 -31.47 29.09
N ALA A 151 1.67 -31.76 29.77
CA ALA A 151 0.49 -30.90 29.75
C ALA A 151 0.76 -29.54 30.43
N GLY A 152 1.41 -29.55 31.60
CA GLY A 152 1.79 -28.31 32.30
C GLY A 152 2.77 -27.46 31.48
N LEU A 153 3.67 -28.10 30.75
CA LEU A 153 4.64 -27.47 29.88
C LEU A 153 3.99 -26.79 28.66
N CYS A 154 3.05 -27.47 27.99
CA CYS A 154 2.26 -26.88 26.90
C CYS A 154 1.45 -25.67 27.39
N LEU A 155 0.84 -25.74 28.58
CA LEU A 155 0.11 -24.62 29.17
C LEU A 155 1.04 -23.45 29.54
N ALA A 156 2.23 -23.72 30.06
CA ALA A 156 3.22 -22.68 30.34
C ALA A 156 3.71 -21.98 29.07
N LEU A 157 4.00 -22.73 28.00
CA LEU A 157 4.33 -22.17 26.68
C LEU A 157 3.20 -21.32 26.13
N ALA A 158 1.96 -21.81 26.19
CA ALA A 158 0.79 -21.08 25.76
C ALA A 158 0.62 -19.78 26.58
N GLY A 159 0.81 -19.85 27.90
CA GLY A 159 0.75 -18.70 28.81
C GLY A 159 1.82 -17.65 28.52
N VAL A 160 3.09 -18.05 28.35
CA VAL A 160 4.20 -17.15 28.02
C VAL A 160 4.00 -16.53 26.64
N THR A 161 3.60 -17.33 25.65
CA THR A 161 3.30 -16.84 24.30
C THR A 161 2.15 -15.83 24.34
N ALA A 162 1.09 -16.11 25.10
CA ALA A 162 -0.03 -15.19 25.29
C ALA A 162 0.39 -13.89 25.99
N LEU A 163 1.25 -13.97 27.03
CA LEU A 163 1.76 -12.79 27.74
C LEU A 163 2.67 -11.92 26.86
N LEU A 164 3.62 -12.53 26.14
CA LEU A 164 4.50 -11.83 25.20
C LEU A 164 3.70 -11.18 24.07
N SER A 165 2.72 -11.91 23.53
CA SER A 165 1.81 -11.40 22.51
C SER A 165 0.99 -10.25 23.06
N ARG A 166 0.46 -10.36 24.27
CA ARG A 166 -0.28 -9.27 24.93
C ARG A 166 0.62 -8.07 25.22
N ALA A 167 1.88 -8.26 25.58
CA ALA A 167 2.84 -7.19 25.82
C ALA A 167 3.25 -6.49 24.52
N ALA A 168 3.48 -7.22 23.44
CA ALA A 168 3.78 -6.67 22.12
C ALA A 168 2.54 -5.99 21.51
N VAL A 169 1.34 -6.56 21.66
CA VAL A 169 0.07 -5.90 21.30
C VAL A 169 -0.12 -4.65 22.14
N ARG A 170 0.17 -4.68 23.43
CA ARG A 170 0.15 -3.46 24.27
C ARG A 170 1.16 -2.45 23.76
N SER A 171 2.38 -2.84 23.42
CA SER A 171 3.38 -1.92 22.87
C SER A 171 2.95 -1.30 21.53
N LEU A 172 2.18 -2.04 20.72
CA LEU A 172 1.59 -1.52 19.48
C LEU A 172 0.31 -0.71 19.72
N ARG A 173 -0.48 -1.03 20.75
CA ARG A 173 -1.66 -0.27 21.17
C ARG A 173 -1.28 1.04 21.88
N HIS A 174 -0.13 1.04 22.56
CA HIS A 174 0.51 2.21 23.12
C HIS A 174 1.42 2.90 22.12
N ALA A 175 1.67 2.30 20.95
CA ALA A 175 2.24 3.05 19.85
C ALA A 175 1.17 4.08 19.47
N GLU A 176 1.56 5.35 19.60
CA GLU A 176 0.87 6.50 19.03
C GLU A 176 0.50 6.21 17.56
N GLU A 177 -0.45 6.98 17.00
CA GLU A 177 -0.89 6.81 15.62
C GLU A 177 0.30 6.71 14.65
N LEU A 178 0.15 5.93 13.60
CA LEU A 178 1.13 5.87 12.51
C LEU A 178 0.68 6.80 11.41
N GLU A 179 1.62 7.54 10.83
CA GLU A 179 1.40 8.20 9.56
C GLU A 179 1.90 7.31 8.41
N VAL A 180 1.08 7.17 7.37
CA VAL A 180 1.41 6.45 6.14
C VAL A 180 1.22 7.43 4.99
N THR A 181 2.30 7.70 4.25
CA THR A 181 2.28 8.51 3.04
C THR A 181 2.46 7.61 1.83
N PHE A 182 1.46 7.56 0.96
CA PHE A 182 1.52 6.83 -0.31
C PHE A 182 2.04 7.75 -1.40
N TRP A 183 3.09 7.35 -2.10
CA TRP A 183 3.68 8.07 -3.23
C TRP A 183 3.27 7.36 -4.52
N ASP A 184 2.55 8.04 -5.41
CA ASP A 184 2.13 7.48 -6.71
C ASP A 184 3.18 7.77 -7.78
N ILE A 185 4.11 6.84 -7.98
CA ILE A 185 5.26 7.05 -8.86
C ILE A 185 4.91 6.50 -10.23
N ALA A 186 4.83 7.38 -11.23
CA ALA A 186 4.60 6.93 -12.60
C ALA A 186 5.84 6.23 -13.16
N GLY A 187 5.68 4.99 -13.64
CA GLY A 187 6.78 4.19 -14.17
C GLY A 187 7.50 4.85 -15.35
N GLU A 188 6.81 5.67 -16.15
CA GLU A 188 7.42 6.42 -17.27
C GLU A 188 8.52 7.38 -16.79
N HIS A 189 8.40 7.93 -15.58
CA HIS A 189 9.42 8.79 -15.02
C HIS A 189 10.64 8.03 -14.53
N VAL A 190 10.49 6.75 -14.17
CA VAL A 190 11.59 5.87 -13.77
C VAL A 190 12.45 5.44 -14.96
N TYR A 191 11.98 5.63 -16.20
CA TYR A 191 12.70 5.28 -17.42
C TYR A 191 13.14 6.47 -18.26
N SER A 192 12.69 7.68 -17.91
CA SER A 192 13.10 8.88 -18.62
C SER A 192 14.52 9.29 -18.22
N ALA A 193 15.09 10.27 -18.91
CA ALA A 193 16.33 10.91 -18.47
C ALA A 193 16.24 11.43 -17.01
N GLY A 194 15.02 11.68 -16.50
CA GLY A 194 14.75 12.08 -15.12
C GLY A 194 14.63 10.94 -14.11
N ALA A 195 14.97 9.70 -14.47
CA ALA A 195 14.98 8.58 -13.53
C ALA A 195 15.93 8.82 -12.34
N ALA A 196 17.10 9.41 -12.61
CA ALA A 196 18.07 9.80 -11.60
C ALA A 196 17.50 10.85 -10.64
N ASP A 197 16.69 11.77 -11.16
CA ASP A 197 16.02 12.82 -10.39
C ASP A 197 15.02 12.20 -9.41
N TYR A 198 14.27 11.18 -9.84
CA TYR A 198 13.34 10.45 -8.97
C TYR A 198 14.05 9.66 -7.86
N TYR A 199 15.15 8.98 -8.19
CA TYR A 199 15.94 8.29 -7.18
C TYR A 199 16.52 9.29 -6.16
N SER A 200 17.01 10.43 -6.64
CA SER A 200 17.54 11.51 -5.80
C SER A 200 16.45 12.10 -4.90
N LEU A 201 15.25 12.34 -5.46
CA LEU A 201 14.08 12.81 -4.73
C LEU A 201 13.71 11.86 -3.59
N LEU A 202 13.61 10.56 -3.87
CA LEU A 202 13.30 9.57 -2.84
C LEU A 202 14.41 9.45 -1.79
N SER A 203 15.66 9.55 -2.20
CA SER A 203 16.82 9.53 -1.29
C SER A 203 16.80 10.71 -0.32
N GLU A 204 16.53 11.93 -0.81
CA GLU A 204 16.40 13.12 0.02
C GLU A 204 15.19 13.04 0.97
N LEU A 205 14.04 12.56 0.46
CA LEU A 205 12.85 12.27 1.27
C LEU A 205 13.16 11.34 2.44
N ILE A 206 13.75 10.18 2.14
CA ILE A 206 14.06 9.15 3.12
C ILE A 206 15.07 9.68 4.14
N ALA A 207 16.12 10.35 3.68
CA ALA A 207 17.12 10.92 4.56
C ALA A 207 16.51 11.97 5.50
N ALA A 208 15.67 12.88 4.99
CA ALA A 208 14.99 13.89 5.80
C ALA A 208 14.04 13.27 6.82
N ARG A 209 13.15 12.36 6.39
CA ARG A 209 12.18 11.72 7.30
C ARG A 209 12.84 10.82 8.33
N LYS A 210 13.90 10.10 7.97
CA LYS A 210 14.68 9.24 8.88
C LYS A 210 15.43 10.07 9.93
N ARG A 211 16.08 11.17 9.53
CA ARG A 211 16.70 12.12 10.49
C ARG A 211 15.67 12.63 11.48
N ARG A 212 14.55 13.14 10.98
CA ARG A 212 13.48 13.71 11.80
C ARG A 212 12.84 12.69 12.75
N ALA A 213 12.54 11.48 12.25
CA ALA A 213 12.04 10.40 13.06
C ALA A 213 13.03 10.04 14.19
N THR A 214 14.33 10.00 13.90
CA THR A 214 15.37 9.72 14.90
C THR A 214 15.43 10.80 15.98
N GLU A 215 15.42 12.08 15.61
CA GLU A 215 15.40 13.21 16.55
C GLU A 215 14.21 13.16 17.50
N LEU A 216 13.05 12.79 16.97
CA LEU A 216 11.79 12.70 17.70
C LEU A 216 11.56 11.31 18.34
N GLY A 217 12.50 10.38 18.21
CA GLY A 217 12.39 9.01 18.71
C GLY A 217 11.21 8.22 18.14
N ARG A 218 10.78 8.54 16.92
CA ARG A 218 9.72 7.88 16.16
C ARG A 218 10.27 6.72 15.34
N ARG A 219 9.40 5.79 14.97
CA ARG A 219 9.74 4.74 14.00
C ARG A 219 9.68 5.30 12.58
N TYR A 220 10.54 4.80 11.70
CA TYR A 220 10.53 5.14 10.28
C TYR A 220 10.62 3.85 9.46
N ALA A 221 9.93 3.83 8.32
CA ALA A 221 10.04 2.76 7.34
C ALA A 221 9.84 3.30 5.92
N PHE A 222 10.74 2.95 5.01
CA PHE A 222 10.48 3.03 3.58
C PHE A 222 9.94 1.68 3.06
N ALA A 223 9.00 1.74 2.12
CA ALA A 223 8.20 0.58 1.71
C ALA A 223 7.88 0.62 0.21
N PRO A 224 8.82 0.26 -0.68
CA PRO A 224 8.58 0.24 -2.11
C PRO A 224 7.64 -0.92 -2.50
N VAL A 225 6.69 -0.61 -3.38
CA VAL A 225 5.68 -1.52 -3.92
C VAL A 225 5.71 -1.44 -5.43
N LEU A 226 5.92 -2.56 -6.12
CA LEU A 226 5.77 -2.68 -7.56
C LEU A 226 4.44 -3.35 -7.89
N LEU A 227 3.60 -2.71 -8.69
CA LEU A 227 2.39 -3.34 -9.22
C LEU A 227 2.67 -4.19 -10.45
N CYS A 228 2.09 -5.39 -10.46
CA CYS A 228 2.01 -6.26 -11.62
C CYS A 228 0.55 -6.39 -12.05
N ASN A 229 0.25 -6.00 -13.29
CA ASN A 229 -1.05 -6.27 -13.90
C ASN A 229 -0.88 -7.35 -14.98
N PRO A 230 -1.41 -8.58 -14.78
CA PRO A 230 -1.21 -9.69 -15.71
C PRO A 230 -1.68 -9.37 -17.13
N ILE A 231 -2.74 -8.58 -17.27
CA ILE A 231 -3.31 -8.18 -18.58
C ILE A 231 -2.42 -7.14 -19.29
N ALA A 232 -1.56 -6.42 -18.54
CA ALA A 232 -0.66 -5.40 -19.08
C ALA A 232 0.75 -5.93 -19.39
N LEU A 233 1.08 -7.18 -19.01
CA LEU A 233 2.38 -7.78 -19.30
C LEU A 233 2.61 -7.97 -20.81
N GLY A 234 1.53 -8.18 -21.56
CA GLY A 234 1.58 -8.31 -23.02
C GLY A 234 2.27 -9.60 -23.47
N THR A 235 2.86 -9.58 -24.67
CA THR A 235 3.54 -10.74 -25.28
C THR A 235 5.06 -10.71 -25.21
N LYS A 236 5.68 -9.65 -24.68
CA LYS A 236 7.14 -9.47 -24.71
C LYS A 236 7.71 -9.28 -23.32
N GLU A 237 8.41 -10.30 -22.85
CA GLU A 237 9.04 -10.32 -21.51
C GLU A 237 10.08 -9.19 -21.34
N ALA A 238 11.13 -9.19 -22.16
CA ALA A 238 12.30 -8.29 -22.03
C ALA A 238 12.02 -6.80 -22.32
N SER A 239 10.81 -6.46 -22.77
CA SER A 239 10.43 -5.08 -23.10
C SER A 239 9.24 -4.55 -22.29
N SER A 240 8.64 -5.40 -21.43
CA SER A 240 7.53 -4.96 -20.60
C SER A 240 8.01 -3.88 -19.62
N PRO A 241 7.24 -2.79 -19.43
CA PRO A 241 7.54 -1.81 -18.40
C PRO A 241 7.58 -2.40 -16.98
N PHE A 242 6.94 -3.55 -16.76
CA PHE A 242 7.00 -4.24 -15.47
C PHE A 242 8.38 -4.85 -15.21
N GLU A 243 8.93 -5.59 -16.18
CA GLU A 243 10.21 -6.29 -16.00
C GLU A 243 11.36 -5.32 -15.76
N ARG A 244 11.39 -4.22 -16.53
CA ARG A 244 12.35 -3.14 -16.29
C ARG A 244 12.20 -2.52 -14.88
N LEU A 245 11.00 -2.45 -14.31
CA LEU A 245 10.75 -1.83 -13.00
C LEU A 245 11.15 -2.82 -11.91
N ARG A 246 10.89 -4.11 -12.15
CA ARG A 246 11.29 -5.22 -11.29
C ARG A 246 12.81 -5.24 -11.11
N GLN A 247 13.58 -5.05 -12.18
CA GLN A 247 15.05 -4.98 -12.11
C GLN A 247 15.56 -3.79 -11.29
N LEU A 248 14.79 -2.69 -11.22
CA LEU A 248 15.12 -1.51 -10.43
C LEU A 248 14.62 -1.58 -8.98
N LEU A 249 13.72 -2.51 -8.67
CA LEU A 249 13.09 -2.64 -7.35
C LEU A 249 14.11 -2.82 -6.21
N PRO A 250 15.19 -3.62 -6.36
CA PRO A 250 16.23 -3.71 -5.34
C PRO A 250 16.95 -2.39 -5.09
N LEU A 251 17.19 -1.58 -6.14
CA LEU A 251 17.81 -0.26 -6.01
C LEU A 251 16.94 0.68 -5.17
N PHE A 252 15.63 0.71 -5.42
CA PHE A 252 14.71 1.50 -4.60
C PHE A 252 14.64 1.01 -3.16
N ALA A 253 14.61 -0.30 -2.94
CA ALA A 253 14.62 -0.87 -1.60
C ALA A 253 15.92 -0.59 -0.82
N ALA A 254 17.04 -0.45 -1.53
CA ALA A 254 18.34 -0.15 -0.95
C ALA A 254 18.51 1.33 -0.54
N ILE A 255 17.60 2.24 -0.93
CA ILE A 255 17.68 3.65 -0.52
C ILE A 255 17.56 3.78 1.01
N ASP A 256 16.72 2.94 1.63
CA ASP A 256 16.79 2.73 3.08
C ASP A 256 17.75 1.57 3.33
N ASP A 257 18.97 1.89 3.78
CA ASP A 257 20.02 0.95 4.16
C ASP A 257 19.57 -0.05 5.24
N GLN A 258 18.56 0.34 6.02
CA GLN A 258 17.91 -0.51 7.02
C GLN A 258 16.63 -1.15 6.48
N GLY A 259 16.13 -0.72 5.32
CA GLY A 259 14.79 -1.01 4.83
C GLY A 259 14.70 -2.11 3.81
N GLY A 260 15.81 -2.76 3.41
CA GLY A 260 15.97 -3.75 2.32
C GLY A 260 14.82 -4.75 2.12
N ARG A 261 13.68 -4.25 1.64
CA ARG A 261 12.44 -4.99 1.45
C ARG A 261 11.62 -4.32 0.37
N ALA A 262 10.85 -5.12 -0.34
CA ALA A 262 9.91 -4.63 -1.32
C ALA A 262 8.65 -5.50 -1.36
N LEU A 263 7.60 -4.98 -1.96
CA LEU A 263 6.39 -5.73 -2.26
C LEU A 263 6.19 -5.76 -3.77
N ILE A 264 5.89 -6.94 -4.32
CA ILE A 264 5.32 -7.07 -5.65
C ILE A 264 3.85 -7.37 -5.46
N ALA A 265 2.97 -6.45 -5.84
CA ALA A 265 1.54 -6.61 -5.71
C ALA A 265 0.93 -6.96 -7.07
N ILE A 266 0.57 -8.21 -7.25
CA ILE A 266 -0.09 -8.75 -8.44
C ILE A 266 -1.58 -8.50 -8.28
N ASN A 267 -2.10 -7.59 -9.11
CA ASN A 267 -3.52 -7.29 -9.12
C ASN A 267 -4.27 -8.18 -10.12
N ARG A 268 -5.61 -8.19 -10.03
CA ARG A 268 -6.48 -9.00 -10.89
C ARG A 268 -6.08 -10.48 -10.87
N TRP A 269 -5.70 -10.98 -9.70
CA TRP A 269 -5.19 -12.33 -9.53
C TRP A 269 -6.10 -13.41 -10.12
N SER A 270 -7.42 -13.23 -10.05
CA SER A 270 -8.43 -14.11 -10.63
C SER A 270 -8.27 -14.41 -12.13
N VAL A 271 -7.56 -13.58 -12.90
CA VAL A 271 -7.30 -13.84 -14.33
C VAL A 271 -6.05 -14.71 -14.56
N VAL A 272 -5.19 -14.86 -13.56
CA VAL A 272 -3.92 -15.59 -13.69
C VAL A 272 -4.18 -17.08 -13.89
N ASP A 273 -5.07 -17.67 -13.09
CA ASP A 273 -5.39 -19.10 -13.19
C ASP A 273 -5.99 -19.45 -14.57
N PRO A 274 -6.99 -18.72 -15.11
CA PRO A 274 -7.47 -18.93 -16.49
C PRO A 274 -6.41 -18.74 -17.58
N ILE A 275 -5.57 -17.71 -17.48
CA ILE A 275 -4.45 -17.51 -18.44
C ILE A 275 -3.44 -18.65 -18.33
N CYS A 276 -3.24 -19.21 -17.14
CA CYS A 276 -2.25 -20.27 -16.89
C CYS A 276 -2.90 -21.64 -16.67
N ALA A 277 -4.10 -21.85 -17.20
CA ALA A 277 -4.91 -23.04 -16.97
C ALA A 277 -4.11 -24.33 -17.16
N ARG A 278 -4.44 -25.36 -16.38
CA ARG A 278 -3.72 -26.64 -16.44
C ARG A 278 -3.89 -27.23 -17.84
N GLY A 279 -2.79 -27.66 -18.47
CA GLY A 279 -2.80 -28.15 -19.85
C GLY A 279 -2.58 -27.08 -20.93
N ALA A 280 -2.70 -25.79 -20.59
CA ALA A 280 -2.43 -24.71 -21.54
C ALA A 280 -0.96 -24.70 -22.01
N LEU A 281 -0.75 -24.51 -23.30
CA LEU A 281 0.59 -24.41 -23.89
C LEU A 281 1.28 -23.12 -23.40
N ARG A 282 2.52 -23.24 -22.92
CA ARG A 282 3.23 -22.09 -22.33
C ARG A 282 3.46 -20.96 -23.35
N ASP A 283 3.78 -21.32 -24.58
CA ASP A 283 4.20 -20.36 -25.61
C ASP A 283 2.98 -19.74 -26.33
N GLU A 284 1.75 -20.08 -25.91
CA GLU A 284 0.53 -19.55 -26.47
C GLU A 284 0.30 -18.09 -26.05
N VAL A 285 -0.31 -17.33 -26.95
CA VAL A 285 -0.82 -15.98 -26.70
C VAL A 285 -2.34 -16.03 -26.63
N VAL A 286 -2.88 -15.49 -25.54
CA VAL A 286 -4.33 -15.39 -25.32
C VAL A 286 -4.76 -13.93 -25.40
N ASP A 287 -5.88 -13.68 -26.08
CA ASP A 287 -6.52 -12.36 -26.13
C ASP A 287 -7.36 -12.13 -24.89
N VAL A 288 -6.99 -11.16 -24.05
CA VAL A 288 -7.71 -10.86 -22.81
C VAL A 288 -8.47 -9.54 -22.95
N THR A 289 -9.79 -9.60 -22.93
CA THR A 289 -10.67 -8.44 -22.91
C THR A 289 -11.06 -8.10 -21.47
N ALA A 290 -10.67 -6.92 -20.98
CA ALA A 290 -11.10 -6.44 -19.67
C ALA A 290 -12.36 -5.57 -19.80
N LEU A 291 -13.46 -5.99 -19.19
CA LEU A 291 -14.75 -5.30 -19.22
C LEU A 291 -15.15 -4.85 -17.82
N ALA A 292 -15.14 -3.54 -17.57
CA ALA A 292 -15.79 -3.00 -16.39
C ALA A 292 -17.31 -3.13 -16.54
N LEU A 293 -18.03 -3.47 -15.46
CA LEU A 293 -19.49 -3.56 -15.50
C LEU A 293 -20.11 -2.21 -15.91
N GLY A 294 -20.83 -2.22 -17.03
CA GLY A 294 -21.52 -1.03 -17.56
C GLY A 294 -20.69 -0.18 -18.53
N GLU A 295 -19.47 -0.60 -18.89
CA GLU A 295 -18.68 0.03 -19.95
C GLU A 295 -18.71 -0.79 -21.24
N ASP A 296 -18.76 -0.09 -22.38
CA ASP A 296 -18.54 -0.70 -23.69
C ASP A 296 -17.09 -1.17 -23.78
N GLY A 297 -16.89 -2.41 -24.21
CA GLY A 297 -15.66 -3.14 -23.93
C GLY A 297 -14.37 -2.53 -24.46
N ALA A 298 -13.30 -2.66 -23.67
CA ALA A 298 -11.95 -2.34 -24.10
C ALA A 298 -11.49 -3.26 -25.24
N ALA A 299 -10.56 -2.78 -26.07
CA ALA A 299 -9.91 -3.64 -27.06
C ALA A 299 -9.18 -4.80 -26.34
N PRO A 300 -9.26 -6.03 -26.90
CA PRO A 300 -8.53 -7.17 -26.35
C PRO A 300 -7.03 -6.89 -26.32
N ARG A 301 -6.35 -7.42 -25.31
CA ARG A 301 -4.89 -7.38 -25.20
C ARG A 301 -4.32 -8.77 -25.36
N GLN A 302 -3.37 -8.91 -26.26
CA GLN A 302 -2.58 -10.13 -26.40
C GLN A 302 -1.66 -10.30 -25.20
N VAL A 303 -1.74 -11.44 -24.54
CA VAL A 303 -0.95 -11.78 -23.36
C VAL A 303 -0.32 -13.15 -23.58
N ALA A 304 1.01 -13.24 -23.45
CA ALA A 304 1.70 -14.52 -23.54
C ALA A 304 1.59 -15.27 -22.20
N ARG A 305 1.18 -16.55 -22.25
CA ARG A 305 0.91 -17.36 -21.05
C ARG A 305 2.18 -17.59 -20.24
N ASP A 306 3.33 -17.82 -20.90
CA ASP A 306 4.65 -17.95 -20.27
C ASP A 306 5.05 -16.71 -19.46
N VAL A 307 4.81 -15.51 -19.99
CA VAL A 307 5.12 -14.24 -19.32
C VAL A 307 4.27 -14.07 -18.06
N VAL A 308 2.96 -14.34 -18.13
CA VAL A 308 2.07 -14.28 -16.96
C VAL A 308 2.46 -15.35 -15.94
N ARG A 309 2.73 -16.58 -16.38
CA ARG A 309 3.14 -17.67 -15.50
C ARG A 309 4.41 -17.27 -14.73
N LYS A 310 5.45 -16.81 -15.45
CA LYS A 310 6.73 -16.40 -14.89
C LYS A 310 6.60 -15.27 -13.87
N HIS A 311 5.85 -14.21 -14.19
CA HIS A 311 5.82 -13.00 -13.36
C HIS A 311 4.69 -13.00 -12.32
N CYS A 312 3.66 -13.82 -12.48
CA CYS A 312 2.51 -13.87 -11.57
C CYS A 312 2.40 -15.20 -10.83
N LEU A 313 2.29 -16.32 -11.57
CA LEU A 313 2.03 -17.63 -10.97
C LEU A 313 3.23 -18.15 -10.18
N ASP A 314 4.39 -18.21 -10.83
CA ASP A 314 5.63 -18.77 -10.28
C ASP A 314 6.36 -17.77 -9.36
N THR A 315 5.92 -16.51 -9.32
CA THR A 315 6.51 -15.48 -8.47
C THR A 315 6.17 -15.74 -7.00
N GLU A 316 7.17 -16.12 -6.22
CA GLU A 316 7.07 -16.36 -4.78
C GLU A 316 7.85 -15.34 -3.93
N ASP A 317 7.60 -15.36 -2.61
CA ASP A 317 8.45 -14.62 -1.66
C ASP A 317 9.90 -15.07 -1.80
N GLY A 318 10.83 -14.12 -1.75
CA GLY A 318 12.23 -14.43 -1.98
C GLY A 318 13.18 -13.34 -1.53
N ARG A 319 14.42 -13.45 -1.98
CA ARG A 319 15.47 -12.45 -1.78
C ARG A 319 16.14 -12.15 -3.11
N ASP A 320 16.44 -10.87 -3.31
CA ASP A 320 17.29 -10.40 -4.39
C ASP A 320 18.44 -9.60 -3.76
N GLY A 321 19.61 -10.23 -3.68
CA GLY A 321 20.70 -9.78 -2.81
C GLY A 321 20.25 -9.61 -1.35
N ASP A 322 20.44 -8.41 -0.81
CA ASP A 322 20.04 -8.06 0.56
C ASP A 322 18.57 -7.68 0.69
N VAL A 323 17.84 -7.57 -0.42
CA VAL A 323 16.44 -7.11 -0.44
C VAL A 323 15.50 -8.30 -0.29
N VAL A 324 14.63 -8.25 0.71
CA VAL A 324 13.55 -9.23 0.90
C VAL A 324 12.34 -8.83 0.05
N ILE A 325 12.01 -9.64 -0.95
CA ILE A 325 10.86 -9.40 -1.82
C ILE A 325 9.69 -10.22 -1.30
N SER A 326 8.59 -9.53 -1.00
CA SER A 326 7.31 -10.19 -0.71
C SER A 326 6.35 -10.05 -1.89
N VAL A 327 5.47 -11.03 -2.06
CA VAL A 327 4.46 -11.06 -3.12
C VAL A 327 3.08 -10.90 -2.50
N LEU A 328 2.25 -10.02 -3.03
CA LEU A 328 0.85 -9.85 -2.64
C LEU A 328 -0.04 -10.16 -3.85
N ARG A 329 -0.82 -11.22 -3.75
CA ARG A 329 -1.81 -11.60 -4.77
C ARG A 329 -3.18 -11.10 -4.32
N TYR A 330 -3.86 -10.30 -5.15
CA TYR A 330 -5.19 -9.78 -4.83
C TYR A 330 -5.99 -9.42 -6.08
N ASP A 331 -7.30 -9.36 -5.93
CA ASP A 331 -8.19 -8.81 -6.95
C ASP A 331 -8.59 -7.37 -6.60
N THR A 332 -8.50 -6.49 -7.59
CA THR A 332 -8.97 -5.10 -7.47
C THR A 332 -10.49 -5.00 -7.55
N ALA A 333 -11.14 -5.98 -8.16
CA ALA A 333 -12.57 -5.98 -8.36
C ALA A 333 -13.30 -6.51 -7.12
N ILE A 334 -14.49 -5.99 -6.83
CA ILE A 334 -15.34 -6.58 -5.77
C ILE A 334 -15.92 -7.91 -6.24
N ARG A 335 -16.26 -7.97 -7.52
CA ARG A 335 -16.71 -9.17 -8.22
C ARG A 335 -16.00 -9.24 -9.54
N CYS A 336 -15.57 -10.42 -9.91
CA CYS A 336 -15.01 -10.68 -11.22
C CYS A 336 -15.48 -12.04 -11.69
N THR A 337 -15.58 -12.18 -13.00
CA THR A 337 -15.75 -13.45 -13.68
C THR A 337 -14.82 -13.46 -14.88
N VAL A 338 -14.22 -14.62 -15.13
CA VAL A 338 -13.44 -14.87 -16.34
C VAL A 338 -14.20 -15.93 -17.12
N THR A 339 -14.46 -15.65 -18.39
CA THR A 339 -15.13 -16.59 -19.30
C THR A 339 -14.24 -16.82 -20.52
N ALA A 340 -14.09 -18.06 -20.95
CA ALA A 340 -13.59 -18.37 -22.28
C ALA A 340 -14.56 -17.81 -23.31
N ASP A 341 -14.04 -17.14 -24.33
CA ASP A 341 -14.85 -16.70 -25.45
C ASP A 341 -14.89 -17.80 -26.50
N ASP A 342 -16.10 -18.17 -26.95
CA ASP A 342 -16.28 -19.16 -28.01
C ASP A 342 -15.58 -18.66 -29.30
N PRO A 343 -14.64 -19.42 -29.88
CA PRO A 343 -13.94 -19.03 -31.10
C PRO A 343 -14.90 -18.71 -32.27
N ALA A 344 -16.08 -19.34 -32.31
CA ALA A 344 -17.10 -19.07 -33.32
C ALA A 344 -17.69 -17.65 -33.18
N VAL A 345 -17.85 -17.16 -31.95
CA VAL A 345 -18.37 -15.82 -31.65
C VAL A 345 -17.34 -14.74 -32.02
N LEU A 346 -16.04 -15.04 -31.88
CA LEU A 346 -14.97 -14.12 -32.24
C LEU A 346 -14.80 -13.98 -33.75
N GLN A 347 -14.96 -15.06 -34.52
CA GLN A 347 -14.92 -15.01 -35.99
C GLN A 347 -16.09 -14.22 -36.60
N ALA A 348 -17.23 -14.16 -35.90
CA ALA A 348 -18.39 -13.37 -36.31
C ALA A 348 -18.23 -11.86 -36.01
N ARG A 349 -17.26 -11.47 -35.19
CA ARG A 349 -17.04 -10.07 -34.82
C ARG A 349 -16.38 -9.36 -36.00
N PRO A 350 -16.97 -8.27 -36.54
CA PRO A 350 -16.40 -7.58 -37.69
C PRO A 350 -14.97 -7.15 -37.34
N ALA A 351 -14.00 -7.54 -38.18
CA ALA A 351 -12.60 -7.19 -37.99
C ALA A 351 -12.49 -5.67 -37.83
N GLY A 352 -12.32 -5.21 -36.59
CA GLY A 352 -11.94 -3.83 -36.31
C GLY A 352 -10.64 -3.53 -37.06
N PRO A 353 -10.32 -2.25 -37.32
CA PRO A 353 -9.14 -1.87 -38.09
C PRO A 353 -7.88 -2.49 -37.46
N GLN A 354 -7.46 -3.64 -37.98
CA GLN A 354 -6.25 -4.33 -37.55
C GLN A 354 -5.08 -3.43 -37.93
N ALA A 355 -4.37 -2.95 -36.92
CA ALA A 355 -3.09 -2.30 -37.11
C ALA A 355 -2.15 -3.33 -37.78
N ARG A 356 -1.96 -3.18 -39.10
CA ARG A 356 -1.02 -3.99 -39.89
C ARG A 356 0.32 -4.06 -39.16
N ARG A 357 0.71 -5.27 -38.76
CA ARG A 357 2.07 -5.58 -38.37
C ARG A 357 2.58 -6.72 -39.23
N ASP A 358 3.59 -6.40 -40.00
CA ASP A 358 4.39 -7.29 -40.83
C ASP A 358 5.31 -8.18 -39.97
N GLY A 359 5.59 -9.39 -40.48
CA GLY A 359 6.64 -10.31 -40.01
C GLY A 359 6.07 -11.64 -39.51
N SER A 360 5.96 -12.73 -40.29
CA SER A 360 6.98 -13.48 -41.04
C SER A 360 7.95 -14.25 -40.13
N ALA A 361 7.69 -15.56 -39.94
CA ALA A 361 8.69 -16.65 -39.92
C ALA A 361 8.00 -18.01 -39.74
N GLU A 362 8.11 -18.86 -40.76
CA GLU A 362 7.91 -20.32 -40.70
C GLU A 362 9.17 -21.02 -40.16
N GLY A 363 8.99 -22.20 -39.56
CA GLY A 363 10.05 -23.17 -39.31
C GLY A 363 9.57 -24.38 -38.49
N PRO A 364 9.62 -25.63 -39.00
CA PRO A 364 9.07 -26.83 -38.36
C PRO A 364 10.14 -27.68 -37.65
N ALA A 365 9.74 -28.52 -36.69
CA ALA A 365 10.39 -29.81 -36.38
C ALA A 365 9.57 -30.71 -35.43
N ASP A 366 9.55 -31.99 -35.80
CA ASP A 366 8.91 -33.17 -35.18
C ASP A 366 9.54 -33.64 -33.86
N GLY A 367 8.81 -34.49 -33.12
CA GLY A 367 9.40 -35.41 -32.12
C GLY A 367 8.41 -36.14 -31.22
N SER A 368 8.11 -37.40 -31.54
CA SER A 368 7.32 -38.39 -30.77
C SER A 368 8.13 -39.07 -29.64
N ALA A 369 7.48 -39.55 -28.57
CA ALA A 369 7.80 -40.83 -27.89
C ALA A 369 6.79 -41.21 -26.79
N ASP A 370 6.28 -42.44 -26.89
CA ASP A 370 5.46 -43.20 -25.93
C ASP A 370 6.23 -43.67 -24.69
N GLY A 371 5.51 -44.04 -23.62
CA GLY A 371 6.05 -44.84 -22.51
C GLY A 371 5.06 -45.16 -21.39
N SER A 372 4.32 -46.27 -21.53
CA SER A 372 3.57 -46.95 -20.46
C SER A 372 4.49 -47.80 -19.57
N ALA A 373 4.17 -47.94 -18.27
CA ALA A 373 4.48 -49.15 -17.49
C ALA A 373 3.67 -49.23 -16.18
N ASP A 374 3.02 -50.38 -16.00
CA ASP A 374 2.29 -50.87 -14.83
C ASP A 374 3.18 -51.16 -13.61
N GLY A 375 2.56 -51.23 -12.43
CA GLY A 375 3.18 -51.80 -11.22
C GLY A 375 2.25 -51.88 -10.01
N SER A 376 1.56 -53.00 -9.87
CA SER A 376 0.76 -53.38 -8.67
C SER A 376 1.62 -53.99 -7.56
N ALA A 377 1.19 -53.83 -6.29
CA ALA A 377 1.56 -54.72 -5.19
C ALA A 377 0.48 -54.77 -4.09
N ASP A 378 0.01 -55.99 -3.81
CA ASP A 378 -0.98 -56.37 -2.78
C ASP A 378 -0.39 -56.50 -1.37
N GLY A 379 -1.24 -56.32 -0.34
CA GLY A 379 -0.96 -56.77 1.04
C GLY A 379 -2.09 -56.44 2.05
N PRO A 380 -2.55 -57.39 2.91
CA PRO A 380 -3.89 -57.36 3.52
C PRO A 380 -3.94 -57.01 5.01
N ALA A 381 -5.13 -56.65 5.54
CA ALA A 381 -5.55 -56.95 6.92
C ALA A 381 -7.06 -56.72 7.17
N GLU A 382 -7.72 -57.77 7.66
CA GLU A 382 -9.13 -57.86 8.06
C GLU A 382 -9.43 -57.06 9.35
N ALA A 383 -10.56 -56.35 9.40
CA ALA A 383 -11.19 -55.88 10.64
C ALA A 383 -12.64 -55.40 10.44
N SER A 384 -13.58 -56.14 11.04
CA SER A 384 -14.98 -55.81 11.41
C SER A 384 -15.94 -55.25 10.33
N ASP A 385 -16.76 -56.14 9.79
CA ASP A 385 -17.70 -55.95 8.68
C ASP A 385 -18.95 -55.08 8.94
N ALA A 386 -19.24 -54.69 10.19
CA ALA A 386 -20.48 -53.95 10.49
C ALA A 386 -20.27 -52.43 10.46
N ALA A 387 -19.17 -51.93 11.03
CA ALA A 387 -18.81 -50.50 10.96
C ALA A 387 -18.25 -50.12 9.57
N ARG A 388 -17.59 -51.06 8.88
CA ARG A 388 -17.12 -50.86 7.50
C ARG A 388 -18.25 -50.65 6.50
N ARG A 389 -19.42 -51.27 6.66
CA ARG A 389 -20.55 -51.09 5.71
C ARG A 389 -21.22 -49.72 5.84
N GLU A 390 -21.31 -49.17 7.04
CA GLU A 390 -21.84 -47.81 7.26
C GLU A 390 -20.81 -46.76 6.77
N HIS A 391 -19.53 -46.95 7.11
CA HIS A 391 -18.45 -46.05 6.68
C HIS A 391 -18.18 -46.15 5.17
N ALA A 392 -18.31 -47.33 4.54
CA ALA A 392 -18.18 -47.51 3.09
C ALA A 392 -19.33 -46.83 2.34
N ARG A 393 -20.57 -46.88 2.84
CA ARG A 393 -21.69 -46.16 2.22
C ARG A 393 -21.57 -44.63 2.34
N GLN A 394 -21.00 -44.14 3.43
CA GLN A 394 -20.70 -42.71 3.58
C GLN A 394 -19.49 -42.28 2.72
N HIS A 395 -18.49 -43.16 2.54
CA HIS A 395 -17.38 -42.92 1.63
C HIS A 395 -17.84 -42.96 0.17
N GLU A 396 -18.64 -43.95 -0.24
CA GLU A 396 -19.21 -44.06 -1.59
C GLU A 396 -20.06 -42.83 -1.96
N ARG A 397 -20.92 -42.34 -1.05
CA ARG A 397 -21.66 -41.08 -1.31
C ARG A 397 -20.76 -39.84 -1.38
N GLY A 398 -19.73 -39.78 -0.54
CA GLY A 398 -18.76 -38.68 -0.57
C GLY A 398 -17.83 -38.74 -1.80
N ASP A 399 -17.56 -39.94 -2.30
CA ASP A 399 -16.72 -40.19 -3.47
C ASP A 399 -17.51 -39.95 -4.76
N ASP A 400 -18.81 -40.27 -4.82
CA ASP A 400 -19.67 -39.93 -5.96
C ASP A 400 -19.86 -38.40 -6.09
N GLU A 401 -20.11 -37.68 -4.99
CA GLU A 401 -20.20 -36.22 -5.01
C GLU A 401 -18.86 -35.55 -5.32
N ARG A 402 -17.72 -36.10 -4.85
CA ARG A 402 -16.39 -35.60 -5.20
C ARG A 402 -16.01 -35.89 -6.65
N ALA A 403 -16.27 -37.10 -7.15
CA ALA A 403 -15.98 -37.49 -8.52
C ALA A 403 -16.74 -36.60 -9.52
N SER A 404 -18.03 -36.33 -9.27
CA SER A 404 -18.81 -35.42 -10.12
C SER A 404 -18.27 -33.99 -10.14
N GLY A 405 -17.75 -33.49 -9.01
CA GLY A 405 -17.19 -32.15 -8.92
C GLY A 405 -15.78 -32.00 -9.48
N ASP A 406 -14.98 -33.09 -9.45
CA ASP A 406 -13.65 -33.12 -10.05
C ASP A 406 -13.76 -33.21 -11.59
N ASP A 407 -14.69 -34.01 -12.12
CA ASP A 407 -14.95 -34.09 -13.57
C ASP A 407 -15.43 -32.75 -14.17
N GLU A 408 -16.34 -32.03 -13.49
CA GLU A 408 -16.79 -30.71 -13.94
C GLU A 408 -15.68 -29.65 -13.92
N ARG A 409 -14.76 -29.73 -12.95
CA ARG A 409 -13.61 -28.82 -12.85
C ARG A 409 -12.58 -29.09 -13.92
N ASP A 410 -12.27 -30.36 -14.18
CA ASP A 410 -11.32 -30.74 -15.21
C ASP A 410 -11.83 -30.32 -16.61
N ALA A 411 -13.13 -30.48 -16.88
CA ALA A 411 -13.74 -30.00 -18.13
C ALA A 411 -13.66 -28.47 -18.30
N ALA A 412 -13.89 -27.70 -17.22
CA ALA A 412 -13.76 -26.25 -17.25
C ALA A 412 -12.30 -25.78 -17.42
N ASP A 413 -11.36 -26.49 -16.80
CA ASP A 413 -9.92 -26.22 -16.97
C ASP A 413 -9.46 -26.53 -18.40
N ASP A 414 -9.94 -27.61 -19.02
CA ASP A 414 -9.65 -27.95 -20.43
C ASP A 414 -10.23 -26.90 -21.41
N GLU A 415 -11.42 -26.37 -21.13
CA GLU A 415 -12.02 -25.26 -21.89
C GLU A 415 -11.14 -24.00 -21.78
N LEU A 416 -10.70 -23.64 -20.58
CA LEU A 416 -9.81 -22.49 -20.37
C LEU A 416 -8.40 -22.70 -20.93
N ALA A 417 -7.91 -23.93 -20.93
CA ALA A 417 -6.61 -24.30 -21.46
C ALA A 417 -6.55 -24.18 -22.98
N SER A 418 -7.65 -24.49 -23.66
CA SER A 418 -7.78 -24.36 -25.12
C SER A 418 -8.31 -22.99 -25.58
N ALA A 419 -8.73 -22.13 -24.65
CA ALA A 419 -9.26 -20.81 -24.97
C ALA A 419 -8.17 -19.87 -25.53
N THR A 420 -8.34 -19.45 -26.79
CA THR A 420 -7.49 -18.42 -27.41
C THR A 420 -7.88 -17.00 -27.00
N ALA A 421 -9.02 -16.85 -26.31
CA ALA A 421 -9.54 -15.56 -25.85
C ALA A 421 -10.31 -15.69 -24.54
N LEU A 422 -10.13 -14.70 -23.68
CA LEU A 422 -10.73 -14.61 -22.37
C LEU A 422 -11.38 -13.24 -22.19
N THR A 423 -12.58 -13.22 -21.62
CA THR A 423 -13.23 -12.00 -21.15
C THR A 423 -13.17 -11.94 -19.62
N TYR A 424 -12.40 -11.00 -19.09
CA TYR A 424 -12.35 -10.63 -17.67
C TYR A 424 -13.39 -9.53 -17.39
N ARG A 425 -14.57 -9.94 -16.90
CA ARG A 425 -15.61 -8.99 -16.46
C ARG A 425 -15.39 -8.65 -15.00
N TYR A 426 -15.47 -7.38 -14.66
CA TYR A 426 -15.17 -6.94 -13.31
C TYR A 426 -15.99 -5.74 -12.85
N ASP A 427 -16.37 -5.76 -11.57
CA ASP A 427 -17.03 -4.66 -10.89
C ASP A 427 -15.96 -3.79 -10.22
N GLU A 428 -15.69 -2.62 -10.80
CA GLU A 428 -14.88 -1.59 -10.13
C GLU A 428 -15.68 -1.08 -8.94
N GLY A 429 -15.28 -1.53 -7.75
CA GLY A 429 -15.95 -1.16 -6.53
C GLY A 429 -14.98 -0.70 -5.46
N PRO A 430 -15.50 -0.20 -4.34
CA PRO A 430 -14.70 0.37 -3.27
C PRO A 430 -14.06 -0.74 -2.42
N GLY A 431 -13.24 -1.58 -3.04
CA GLY A 431 -12.65 -2.75 -2.40
C GLY A 431 -11.63 -2.40 -1.33
N ALA A 432 -11.45 -3.33 -0.40
CA ALA A 432 -10.27 -3.41 0.46
C ALA A 432 -9.58 -4.72 0.15
N PHE A 433 -8.30 -4.87 0.50
CA PHE A 433 -7.75 -6.22 0.60
C PHE A 433 -8.59 -7.04 1.58
N THR A 434 -8.91 -8.27 1.22
CA THR A 434 -9.67 -9.23 2.03
C THR A 434 -8.82 -10.47 2.34
N GLY A 435 -9.27 -11.29 3.30
CA GLY A 435 -8.67 -12.58 3.61
C GLY A 435 -7.15 -12.55 3.82
N ASP A 436 -6.45 -13.39 3.05
CA ASP A 436 -5.00 -13.56 3.14
C ASP A 436 -4.24 -12.36 2.57
N ALA A 437 -4.77 -11.70 1.53
CA ALA A 437 -4.17 -10.49 0.97
C ALA A 437 -4.12 -9.37 2.02
N ALA A 438 -5.21 -9.16 2.77
CA ALA A 438 -5.24 -8.18 3.85
C ALA A 438 -4.21 -8.51 4.95
N SER A 439 -4.20 -9.78 5.37
CA SER A 439 -3.29 -10.24 6.43
C SER A 439 -1.83 -10.08 6.01
N ARG A 440 -1.50 -10.43 4.77
CA ARG A 440 -0.15 -10.35 4.21
C ARG A 440 0.31 -8.91 4.01
N PHE A 441 -0.55 -8.04 3.47
CA PHE A 441 -0.23 -6.62 3.33
C PHE A 441 0.05 -5.96 4.68
N LEU A 442 -0.80 -6.19 5.68
CA LEU A 442 -0.64 -5.59 7.01
C LEU A 442 0.60 -6.11 7.73
N ASP A 443 0.85 -7.41 7.66
CA ASP A 443 2.06 -8.03 8.21
C ASP A 443 3.32 -7.50 7.51
N TRP A 444 3.33 -7.42 6.17
CA TRP A 444 4.43 -6.81 5.41
C TRP A 444 4.66 -5.35 5.81
N LEU A 445 3.62 -4.52 5.85
CA LEU A 445 3.74 -3.10 6.15
C LEU A 445 4.35 -2.89 7.53
N LEU A 446 3.83 -3.60 8.55
CA LEU A 446 4.23 -3.44 9.94
C LEU A 446 5.59 -4.04 10.26
N ARG A 447 6.04 -5.08 9.55
CA ARG A 447 7.39 -5.64 9.68
C ARG A 447 8.49 -4.62 9.39
N GLY A 448 8.17 -3.54 8.67
CA GLY A 448 9.13 -2.50 8.34
C GLY A 448 9.31 -1.45 9.38
N LEU A 449 8.34 -1.32 10.28
CA LEU A 449 8.39 -0.34 11.35
C LEU A 449 9.47 -0.76 12.33
N ARG A 450 10.69 -0.32 12.08
CA ARG A 450 11.82 -0.54 12.96
C ARG A 450 11.75 0.45 14.10
N HIS A 451 12.12 -0.01 15.28
CA HIS A 451 12.43 0.91 16.36
C HIS A 451 13.65 1.73 15.94
N PRO A 452 13.63 3.06 16.14
CA PRO A 452 14.88 3.80 16.04
C PRO A 452 15.86 3.13 17.00
N GLU A 453 17.10 2.92 16.55
CA GLU A 453 18.15 2.54 17.50
C GLU A 453 18.09 3.52 18.68
N PRO A 454 18.17 3.02 19.92
CA PRO A 454 18.03 3.87 21.08
C PRO A 454 19.04 4.99 20.96
N ALA A 455 18.55 6.20 20.66
CA ALA A 455 19.40 7.37 20.53
C ALA A 455 20.31 7.43 21.77
N PRO A 456 21.61 7.62 21.58
CA PRO A 456 22.57 7.54 22.67
C PRO A 456 22.13 8.46 23.81
N ALA A 457 22.40 8.08 25.06
CA ALA A 457 21.76 8.67 26.25
C ALA A 457 21.80 10.21 26.30
N HIS A 458 22.80 10.84 25.68
CA HIS A 458 22.92 12.29 25.55
C HIS A 458 21.82 12.92 24.68
N ALA A 459 21.41 12.28 23.57
CA ALA A 459 20.32 12.75 22.71
C ALA A 459 18.97 12.70 23.43
N ARG A 460 18.75 11.67 24.28
CA ARG A 460 17.56 11.59 25.13
C ARG A 460 17.50 12.71 26.17
N ARG A 461 18.65 13.08 26.78
CA ARG A 461 18.74 14.22 27.71
C ARG A 461 18.48 15.54 26.98
N ALA A 462 19.08 15.74 25.80
CA ALA A 462 18.85 16.92 24.98
C ALA A 462 17.38 17.07 24.58
N ARG A 463 16.70 15.97 24.23
CA ARG A 463 15.26 15.98 23.91
C ARG A 463 14.39 16.36 25.10
N ARG A 464 14.65 15.79 26.28
CA ARG A 464 13.92 16.17 27.51
C ARG A 464 14.14 17.65 27.86
N ALA A 465 15.36 18.14 27.70
CA ALA A 465 15.67 19.55 27.92
C ALA A 465 14.94 20.48 26.93
N ARG A 466 14.87 20.11 25.63
CA ARG A 466 14.12 20.89 24.64
C ARG A 466 12.62 20.90 24.88
N HIS A 467 12.03 19.75 25.26
CA HIS A 467 10.59 19.69 25.60
C HIS A 467 10.29 20.54 26.84
N ALA A 468 11.10 20.44 27.89
CA ALA A 468 10.94 21.26 29.09
C ALA A 468 11.06 22.76 28.76
N ALA A 469 12.04 23.15 27.93
CA ALA A 469 12.20 24.54 27.51
C ALA A 469 11.03 25.05 26.65
N HIS A 470 10.44 24.18 25.82
CA HIS A 470 9.30 24.57 24.97
C HIS A 470 7.98 24.65 25.75
N GLU A 471 7.81 23.82 26.78
CA GLU A 471 6.70 23.95 27.74
C GLU A 471 6.84 25.25 28.55
N GLU A 472 8.04 25.55 29.06
CA GLU A 472 8.32 26.78 29.81
C GLU A 472 8.10 28.05 28.96
N ALA A 473 8.59 28.06 27.72
CA ALA A 473 8.36 29.17 26.78
C ALA A 473 6.89 29.32 26.33
N SER A 474 6.12 28.22 26.32
CA SER A 474 4.69 28.25 26.05
C SER A 474 3.93 28.86 27.22
N ASP A 475 4.27 28.47 28.46
CA ASP A 475 3.66 29.00 29.68
C ASP A 475 3.96 30.50 29.86
N ASP A 476 5.17 30.94 29.53
CA ASP A 476 5.53 32.36 29.58
C ASP A 476 4.76 33.18 28.54
N ASN A 477 4.58 32.69 27.31
CA ASN A 477 3.71 33.35 26.32
C ASN A 477 2.25 33.43 26.77
N VAL A 478 1.75 32.40 27.46
CA VAL A 478 0.39 32.39 28.02
C VAL A 478 0.27 33.40 29.17
N ARG A 479 1.27 33.48 30.06
CA ARG A 479 1.31 34.48 31.14
C ARG A 479 1.41 35.91 30.62
N GLU A 480 2.25 36.15 29.62
CA GLU A 480 2.41 37.47 28.99
C GLU A 480 1.09 37.92 28.36
N ARG A 481 0.41 37.03 27.62
CA ARG A 481 -0.93 37.32 27.07
C ARG A 481 -1.98 37.56 28.16
N ALA A 482 -1.97 36.80 29.23
CA ALA A 482 -2.87 37.03 30.36
C ALA A 482 -2.61 38.40 31.04
N GLY A 483 -1.34 38.79 31.15
CA GLY A 483 -0.92 40.11 31.67
C GLY A 483 -1.40 41.26 30.78
N VAL A 484 -1.25 41.14 29.45
CA VAL A 484 -1.73 42.14 28.49
C VAL A 484 -3.25 42.28 28.55
N LEU A 485 -4.00 41.17 28.60
CA LEU A 485 -5.46 41.19 28.71
C LEU A 485 -5.95 41.80 30.04
N ALA A 486 -5.23 41.56 31.15
CA ALA A 486 -5.51 42.19 32.44
C ALA A 486 -5.22 43.69 32.42
N GLN A 487 -4.17 44.12 31.72
CA GLN A 487 -3.81 45.52 31.57
C GLN A 487 -4.80 46.27 30.66
N GLU A 488 -5.27 45.65 29.58
CA GLU A 488 -6.31 46.20 28.70
C GLU A 488 -7.67 46.30 29.40
N SER A 489 -8.03 45.31 30.22
CA SER A 489 -9.25 45.36 31.05
C SER A 489 -9.19 46.49 32.08
N SER A 490 -8.00 46.77 32.63
CA SER A 490 -7.78 47.88 33.56
C SER A 490 -7.85 49.25 32.87
N ARG A 491 -7.39 49.36 31.62
CA ARG A 491 -7.51 50.59 30.81
C ARG A 491 -8.94 50.83 30.33
N SER A 492 -9.70 49.77 30.02
CA SER A 492 -11.12 49.83 29.69
C SER A 492 -11.97 50.40 30.85
N PHE A 493 -11.60 50.10 32.09
CA PHE A 493 -12.29 50.63 33.27
C PHE A 493 -11.95 52.11 33.57
N ALA A 494 -10.73 52.56 33.22
CA ALA A 494 -10.30 53.94 33.43
C ALA A 494 -10.85 54.94 32.39
N ALA A 495 -11.40 54.48 31.26
CA ALA A 495 -11.84 55.33 30.16
C ALA A 495 -13.35 55.71 30.19
N LYS A 496 -14.12 55.31 31.21
CA LYS A 496 -15.50 55.79 31.41
C LYS A 496 -15.53 57.04 32.30
N GLY A 497 -15.04 58.15 31.77
CA GLY A 497 -15.10 59.46 32.41
C GLY A 497 -15.36 60.58 31.40
N VAL A 498 -16.63 60.97 31.29
CA VAL A 498 -17.18 62.30 30.92
C VAL A 498 -16.86 62.87 29.50
N PRO A 499 -17.88 63.28 28.71
CA PRO A 499 -17.68 63.91 27.41
C PRO A 499 -17.57 65.45 27.54
N GLY A 500 -16.58 66.04 26.87
CA GLY A 500 -16.39 67.49 26.77
C GLY A 500 -15.95 67.86 25.35
N GLY A 501 -16.73 68.71 24.69
CA GLY A 501 -16.68 68.98 23.26
C GLY A 501 -15.44 69.72 22.73
N GLY A 502 -15.30 69.66 21.40
CA GLY A 502 -14.96 70.84 20.59
C GLY A 502 -13.62 70.81 19.84
N PRO A 503 -13.52 71.50 18.69
CA PRO A 503 -12.86 70.98 17.49
C PRO A 503 -11.58 71.75 17.10
N SER A 504 -10.86 71.21 16.10
CA SER A 504 -10.38 71.92 14.90
C SER A 504 -8.94 71.64 14.48
N GLN A 505 -8.77 71.63 13.17
CA GLN A 505 -7.59 71.87 12.34
C GLN A 505 -6.77 70.69 11.81
N ALA A 506 -6.37 70.92 10.56
CA ALA A 506 -5.96 70.00 9.53
C ALA A 506 -4.50 70.26 9.14
N SER A 507 -3.81 69.17 8.74
CA SER A 507 -2.72 69.08 7.75
C SER A 507 -1.42 69.91 7.95
N PRO A 508 -0.33 69.64 7.20
CA PRO A 508 0.03 68.47 6.38
C PRO A 508 1.46 67.91 6.67
N ALA A 509 1.81 66.93 5.86
CA ALA A 509 3.08 66.23 5.70
C ALA A 509 4.37 67.08 5.68
N SER A 510 5.49 66.47 6.10
CA SER A 510 6.80 66.71 5.51
C SER A 510 7.70 65.48 5.58
N LEU A 511 8.24 65.13 4.41
CA LEU A 511 9.38 64.24 4.16
C LEU A 511 10.65 64.77 4.83
N ALA A 512 11.55 63.88 5.28
CA ALA A 512 12.97 63.89 4.92
C ALA A 512 13.74 62.76 5.61
N SER A 513 14.64 62.17 4.82
CA SER A 513 15.62 61.11 5.10
C SER A 513 16.73 61.58 6.09
N PRO A 514 17.62 60.71 6.62
CA PRO A 514 18.74 60.25 5.78
C PRO A 514 19.23 58.81 6.02
N ALA A 515 19.71 58.25 4.91
CA ALA A 515 20.64 57.13 4.86
C ALA A 515 22.04 57.56 5.31
N SER A 516 22.74 56.70 6.03
CA SER A 516 24.21 56.62 6.07
C SER A 516 24.63 55.31 6.74
N ARG A 517 25.28 54.42 5.98
CA ARG A 517 25.98 53.25 6.52
C ARG A 517 27.26 53.05 5.71
N PRO A 518 28.46 53.17 6.31
CA PRO A 518 29.71 52.90 5.61
C PRO A 518 30.11 51.43 5.71
N ALA A 519 30.86 51.02 4.69
CA ALA A 519 31.53 49.74 4.56
C ALA A 519 32.73 49.60 5.51
N SER A 520 32.97 48.37 5.97
CA SER A 520 34.24 47.78 6.41
C SER A 520 33.89 46.37 6.93
N ALA A 521 34.71 45.33 6.93
CA ALA A 521 35.93 44.93 6.24
C ALA A 521 36.06 43.43 6.60
N ASP A 522 36.64 42.62 5.71
CA ASP A 522 36.98 41.22 5.98
C ASP A 522 37.82 41.05 7.25
N PRO A 523 37.73 39.88 7.91
CA PRO A 523 38.89 39.00 7.84
C PRO A 523 38.55 37.50 7.74
N ALA A 524 39.30 36.79 6.88
CA ALA A 524 39.59 35.37 7.05
C ALA A 524 40.86 35.21 7.94
N PRO A 525 41.31 34.01 8.37
CA PRO A 525 40.75 32.66 8.19
C PRO A 525 40.75 31.80 9.49
N ALA A 526 40.04 30.67 9.48
CA ALA A 526 40.35 29.56 10.38
C ALA A 526 40.12 28.21 9.67
N ALA A 527 41.22 27.51 9.45
CA ALA A 527 41.26 26.15 8.92
C ALA A 527 40.68 25.16 9.94
N PHE A 528 39.73 24.33 9.51
CA PHE A 528 39.33 23.14 10.25
C PHE A 528 39.32 21.90 9.35
N ALA A 529 39.65 20.80 10.00
CA ALA A 529 40.11 19.53 9.46
C ALA A 529 39.11 18.79 8.57
N ARG A 530 39.63 18.15 7.51
CA ARG A 530 38.93 17.17 6.67
C ARG A 530 38.63 15.90 7.46
N PRO A 531 37.40 15.36 7.42
CA PRO A 531 37.16 13.93 7.65
C PRO A 531 37.33 13.13 6.36
N ARG A 532 37.69 11.85 6.55
CA ARG A 532 38.02 10.82 5.56
C ARG A 532 36.99 10.70 4.43
N GLN A 533 37.47 10.78 3.19
CA GLN A 533 36.78 10.26 2.00
C GLN A 533 36.68 8.73 2.10
N GLY A 534 35.46 8.24 2.32
CA GLY A 534 35.08 6.87 1.97
C GLY A 534 34.80 6.80 0.47
N SER A 535 35.36 5.79 -0.18
CA SER A 535 35.32 5.57 -1.62
C SER A 535 33.87 5.42 -2.14
N ALA A 536 33.35 6.46 -2.81
CA ALA A 536 32.15 6.32 -3.63
C ALA A 536 32.58 5.73 -4.97
N ALA A 537 32.20 4.48 -5.24
CA ALA A 537 32.31 3.89 -6.56
C ALA A 537 31.34 4.63 -7.50
N THR A 538 31.89 5.42 -8.42
CA THR A 538 31.14 5.96 -9.55
C THR A 538 30.73 4.79 -10.44
N MET A 539 29.50 4.29 -10.28
CA MET A 539 28.90 3.37 -11.26
C MET A 539 28.49 4.19 -12.49
N GLN A 540 29.26 4.03 -13.57
CA GLN A 540 28.86 4.50 -14.90
C GLN A 540 27.73 3.61 -15.42
N PHE A 541 26.57 4.20 -15.71
CA PHE A 541 25.52 3.54 -16.46
C PHE A 541 25.95 3.41 -17.94
N PRO A 542 25.68 2.28 -18.62
CA PRO A 542 25.91 2.18 -20.05
C PRO A 542 25.00 3.18 -20.79
N ALA A 543 25.60 4.08 -21.56
CA ALA A 543 24.88 5.02 -22.41
C ALA A 543 24.11 4.23 -23.48
N VAL A 544 22.78 4.16 -23.35
CA VAL A 544 21.90 3.73 -24.44
C VAL A 544 21.85 4.88 -25.43
N ALA A 545 22.38 4.66 -26.64
CA ALA A 545 22.38 5.64 -27.71
C ALA A 545 20.94 6.03 -28.08
N ALA A 546 20.55 7.25 -27.72
CA ALA A 546 19.27 7.84 -28.10
C ALA A 546 19.30 8.21 -29.58
N ALA A 547 18.54 7.48 -30.41
CA ALA A 547 18.19 7.92 -31.74
C ALA A 547 17.21 9.10 -31.62
N ALA A 548 17.54 10.24 -32.23
CA ALA A 548 16.71 11.43 -32.24
C ALA A 548 15.36 11.16 -32.94
N PRO A 549 14.22 11.64 -32.41
CA PRO A 549 12.95 11.58 -33.13
C PRO A 549 12.89 12.68 -34.21
N PRO A 550 12.27 12.41 -35.37
CA PRO A 550 12.01 13.45 -36.37
C PRO A 550 10.92 14.40 -35.87
N THR A 551 11.22 15.70 -35.91
CA THR A 551 10.25 16.79 -35.75
C THR A 551 9.22 16.75 -36.88
N ALA A 552 7.97 16.48 -36.56
CA ALA A 552 6.84 16.70 -37.46
C ALA A 552 5.83 17.64 -36.78
N GLU A 553 5.59 18.76 -37.46
CA GLU A 553 4.60 19.78 -37.13
C GLU A 553 3.19 19.18 -37.07
N LEU A 554 2.43 19.49 -36.03
CA LEU A 554 0.98 19.30 -36.03
C LEU A 554 0.29 20.54 -35.46
N ARG A 555 -0.32 21.27 -36.40
CA ARG A 555 -1.13 22.47 -36.18
C ARG A 555 -2.44 22.15 -35.47
N ALA A 556 -2.91 23.20 -34.79
CA ALA A 556 -4.14 23.35 -34.04
C ALA A 556 -5.41 22.75 -34.66
N ALA A 557 -6.21 22.12 -33.80
CA ALA A 557 -7.66 22.08 -33.92
C ALA A 557 -8.26 22.40 -32.53
N GLU A 558 -8.73 23.63 -32.37
CA GLU A 558 -9.51 24.08 -31.22
C GLU A 558 -10.88 23.38 -31.20
N ALA A 559 -11.19 22.70 -30.10
CA ALA A 559 -12.54 22.26 -29.78
C ALA A 559 -13.10 23.12 -28.64
N ARG A 560 -14.26 23.75 -28.90
CA ARG A 560 -15.01 24.60 -27.95
C ARG A 560 -15.45 23.81 -26.70
N PRO A 561 -15.43 24.39 -25.49
CA PRO A 561 -15.99 23.74 -24.31
C PRO A 561 -17.50 23.89 -24.23
N SER A 562 -18.19 22.77 -24.05
CA SER A 562 -19.60 22.71 -23.66
C SER A 562 -19.78 23.14 -22.21
N ARG A 563 -20.76 24.01 -22.00
CA ARG A 563 -21.14 24.67 -20.75
C ARG A 563 -21.80 23.65 -19.80
N ALA A 564 -21.07 23.18 -18.80
CA ALA A 564 -21.64 22.39 -17.70
C ALA A 564 -22.12 23.35 -16.58
N THR A 565 -23.37 23.18 -16.18
CA THR A 565 -24.04 23.88 -15.08
C THR A 565 -23.39 23.54 -13.73
N ALA A 566 -23.00 24.57 -12.99
CA ALA A 566 -22.45 24.48 -11.64
C ALA A 566 -23.54 24.02 -10.65
N ALA A 567 -23.29 22.92 -9.94
CA ALA A 567 -24.02 22.55 -8.74
C ALA A 567 -23.36 23.19 -7.52
N GLU A 568 -24.16 23.71 -6.59
CA GLU A 568 -23.72 24.40 -5.38
C GLU A 568 -22.86 23.51 -4.46
N PRO A 569 -21.90 24.10 -3.71
CA PRO A 569 -21.09 23.38 -2.75
C PRO A 569 -21.89 23.03 -1.48
N VAL A 570 -21.94 21.74 -1.14
CA VAL A 570 -22.43 21.24 0.14
C VAL A 570 -21.44 21.61 1.27
N PRO A 571 -21.89 22.16 2.40
CA PRO A 571 -21.00 22.62 3.48
C PRO A 571 -20.31 21.47 4.25
N PRO A 572 -19.13 21.73 4.86
CA PRO A 572 -18.19 20.72 5.34
C PRO A 572 -18.48 20.09 6.72
N GLU A 573 -19.66 20.26 7.32
CA GLU A 573 -19.89 19.88 8.73
C GLU A 573 -20.45 18.45 8.97
N MET A 574 -20.59 17.61 7.94
CA MET A 574 -21.21 16.28 8.11
C MET A 574 -20.24 15.10 8.37
N TRP A 575 -18.96 15.36 8.66
CA TRP A 575 -17.88 14.36 8.58
C TRP A 575 -17.47 13.69 9.90
N ALA A 576 -18.25 13.79 10.98
CA ALA A 576 -17.84 13.28 12.29
C ALA A 576 -18.95 12.62 13.12
N ARG A 577 -19.74 11.71 12.53
CA ARG A 577 -20.57 10.80 13.35
C ARG A 577 -20.30 9.32 13.03
N PRO A 578 -20.02 8.48 14.04
CA PRO A 578 -20.11 7.03 13.88
C PRO A 578 -21.56 6.66 13.55
N VAL A 579 -21.77 5.88 12.50
CA VAL A 579 -23.05 5.22 12.25
C VAL A 579 -23.20 4.11 13.30
N GLU A 580 -24.09 4.29 14.26
CA GLU A 580 -24.53 3.20 15.13
C GLU A 580 -25.38 2.20 14.32
N PRO A 581 -25.28 0.88 14.60
CA PRO A 581 -26.11 -0.12 13.95
C PRO A 581 -27.55 -0.01 14.45
N GLY A 582 -28.38 0.71 13.70
CA GLY A 582 -29.81 0.85 13.94
C GLY A 582 -30.60 -0.38 13.48
N THR A 583 -31.40 -0.88 14.42
CA THR A 583 -32.44 -1.90 14.36
C THR A 583 -33.40 -1.73 13.16
N LEU A 584 -33.67 -2.82 12.43
CA LEU A 584 -34.72 -2.88 11.40
C LEU A 584 -36.11 -2.83 12.04
N PRO A 585 -37.05 -2.00 11.57
CA PRO A 585 -38.45 -2.10 11.97
C PRO A 585 -39.14 -3.19 11.15
N GLY A 586 -39.66 -4.19 11.86
CA GLY A 586 -40.61 -5.15 11.31
C GLY A 586 -41.99 -4.51 11.15
N GLY A 587 -42.69 -4.92 10.09
CA GLY A 587 -44.10 -4.63 9.92
C GLY A 587 -44.52 -4.66 8.46
N LEU A 588 -45.16 -5.77 8.05
CA LEU A 588 -46.40 -5.77 7.26
C LEU A 588 -46.93 -7.21 7.21
N ALA A 589 -47.75 -7.55 8.21
CA ALA A 589 -48.66 -8.68 8.16
C ALA A 589 -49.99 -8.17 7.58
N GLY A 590 -50.34 -8.64 6.39
CA GLY A 590 -51.64 -8.44 5.75
C GLY A 590 -52.44 -9.73 5.81
N ALA A 591 -53.55 -9.69 6.52
CA ALA A 591 -54.48 -10.79 6.77
C ALA A 591 -55.40 -11.10 5.57
N GLY A 592 -55.82 -12.36 5.49
CA GLY A 592 -56.97 -12.85 4.75
C GLY A 592 -56.87 -14.37 4.69
N GLY A 593 -57.79 -15.19 5.19
CA GLY A 593 -59.16 -15.01 5.65
C GLY A 593 -59.81 -16.37 5.44
N SER A 594 -59.94 -17.15 6.51
CA SER A 594 -60.50 -18.50 6.51
C SER A 594 -62.03 -18.49 6.37
N SER A 595 -62.58 -19.42 5.60
CA SER A 595 -64.01 -19.77 5.59
C SER A 595 -64.21 -21.26 5.85
N GLY A 596 -65.28 -21.58 6.58
CA GLY A 596 -65.82 -22.92 6.88
C GLY A 596 -65.88 -23.18 8.40
N VAL A 597 -66.85 -22.68 9.17
CA VAL A 597 -68.32 -22.93 9.24
C VAL A 597 -68.71 -24.36 9.64
N LEU A 598 -69.24 -24.45 10.88
CA LEU A 598 -70.19 -25.41 11.49
C LEU A 598 -69.81 -26.90 11.38
N ARG A 599 -69.69 -27.67 12.47
CA ARG A 599 -70.50 -27.75 13.68
C ARG A 599 -69.73 -28.52 14.76
#